data_AF-A0A1V3W991-F1
#
_entry.id   AF-A0A1V3W991-F1
#
_cell.length_a   1.000
_cell.length_b   1.000
_cell.length_c   1.000
_cell.angle_alpha   90.00
_cell.angle_beta   90.00
_cell.angle_gamma   90.00
#
_symmetry.space_group_name_H-M   'P 1'
#
loop_
_entity.id
_entity.type
_entity.pdbx_description
1 polymer ?
#
loop_
_entity_poly.entity_id
_entity_poly.type
_entity_poly.pdbx_seq_one_letter_code
_entity_poly.pdbx_strand_id
1 'polypeptide(L)' 'MGIMDKAKDLLSQNADKVETVIDKAGKFVDDKTQGKYSDTIHKVQEQAKKVVDTGDQQN' A
#
# COMPACT_ATOMS: atom_id res chain seq x y z
N MET A 1 8.98 -11.63 21.44
CA MET A 1 9.51 -11.02 20.21
C MET A 1 8.54 -11.25 19.08
N GLY A 2 7.66 -10.26 18.85
CA GLY A 2 6.60 -10.39 17.86
C GLY A 2 7.15 -10.39 16.44
N ILE A 3 6.30 -10.78 15.49
CA ILE A 3 6.55 -10.68 14.05
C ILE A 3 6.94 -9.25 13.65
N MET A 4 6.40 -8.26 14.37
CA MET A 4 6.73 -6.84 14.23
C MET A 4 8.18 -6.51 14.62
N ASP A 5 8.72 -7.11 15.69
CA ASP A 5 10.12 -6.91 16.08
C ASP A 5 11.06 -7.50 15.02
N LYS A 6 10.77 -8.71 14.55
CA LYS A 6 11.54 -9.34 13.46
C LYS A 6 11.45 -8.52 12.18
N ALA A 7 10.28 -7.98 11.83
CA ALA A 7 10.12 -7.12 10.67
C ALA A 7 10.91 -5.82 10.81
N LYS A 8 10.86 -5.15 11.98
CA LYS A 8 11.68 -3.97 12.27
C LYS A 8 13.17 -4.25 12.19
N ASP A 9 13.60 -5.40 12.71
CA ASP A 9 15.01 -5.78 12.74
C ASP A 9 15.52 -6.11 11.32
N LEU A 10 14.75 -6.86 10.54
CA LEU A 10 15.04 -7.10 9.12
C LEU A 10 15.04 -5.82 8.30
N LEU A 11 14.07 -4.92 8.56
CA LEU A 11 13.98 -3.62 7.91
C LEU A 11 15.14 -2.71 8.32
N SER A 12 15.60 -2.74 9.56
CA SER A 12 16.73 -1.91 10.02
C SER A 12 18.05 -2.43 9.47
N GLN A 13 18.25 -3.76 9.43
CA GLN A 13 19.47 -4.37 8.90
C GLN A 13 19.56 -4.30 7.37
N ASN A 14 18.42 -4.17 6.66
CA ASN A 14 18.36 -4.16 5.20
C ASN A 14 17.58 -2.98 4.65
N ALA A 15 17.49 -1.86 5.39
CA ALA A 15 16.67 -0.69 5.05
C ALA A 15 16.93 -0.23 3.61
N ASP A 16 18.21 -0.02 3.28
CA ASP A 16 18.68 0.35 1.95
C ASP A 16 18.22 -0.62 0.84
N LYS A 17 18.27 -1.93 1.10
CA LYS A 17 17.86 -2.95 0.13
C LYS A 17 16.36 -3.05 0.01
N VAL A 18 15.64 -2.93 1.12
CA VAL A 18 14.18 -2.97 1.14
C VAL A 18 13.64 -1.72 0.45
N GLU A 19 14.20 -0.55 0.72
CA GLU A 19 13.84 0.70 0.04
C GLU A 19 14.13 0.64 -1.46
N THR A 20 15.31 0.15 -1.85
CA THR A 20 15.66 -0.06 -3.27
C THR A 20 14.74 -1.08 -3.96
N VAL A 21 14.37 -2.17 -3.27
CA VAL A 21 13.44 -3.18 -3.79
C VAL A 21 12.03 -2.65 -3.86
N ILE A 22 11.57 -1.89 -2.88
CA ILE A 22 10.24 -1.27 -2.86
C ILE A 22 10.15 -0.22 -3.97
N ASP A 23 11.17 0.62 -4.18
CA ASP A 23 11.16 1.61 -5.26
C ASP A 23 11.19 0.92 -6.64
N LYS A 24 12.00 -0.13 -6.80
CA LYS A 24 12.01 -0.94 -8.04
C LYS A 24 10.72 -1.70 -8.25
N ALA A 25 10.15 -2.31 -7.21
CA ALA A 25 8.89 -3.03 -7.30
C ALA A 25 7.74 -2.07 -7.57
N GLY A 26 7.74 -0.90 -6.94
CA GLY A 26 6.81 0.20 -7.17
C GLY A 26 6.87 0.64 -8.62
N LYS A 27 8.05 0.99 -9.13
CA LYS A 27 8.23 1.34 -10.56
C LYS A 27 7.90 0.19 -11.50
N PHE A 28 8.31 -1.04 -11.20
CA PHE A 28 8.06 -2.19 -12.08
C PHE A 28 6.58 -2.59 -12.12
N VAL A 29 5.89 -2.51 -10.98
CA VAL A 29 4.45 -2.69 -10.89
C VAL A 29 3.75 -1.54 -11.57
N ASP A 30 4.08 -0.29 -11.26
CA ASP A 30 3.46 0.90 -11.87
C ASP A 30 3.61 0.91 -13.40
N ASP A 31 4.81 0.62 -13.89
CA ASP A 31 5.14 0.57 -15.32
C ASP A 31 4.49 -0.64 -16.02
N LYS A 32 4.52 -1.84 -15.43
CA LYS A 32 3.76 -2.99 -15.98
C LYS A 32 2.26 -2.80 -15.92
N THR A 33 1.80 -2.05 -14.94
CA THR A 33 0.37 -1.88 -14.74
C THR A 33 -0.17 -0.71 -15.53
N GLN A 34 0.66 0.22 -16.03
CA GLN A 34 0.24 1.36 -16.87
C GLN A 34 -1.02 2.05 -16.33
N GLY A 35 -1.15 2.20 -15.01
CA GLY A 35 -2.36 2.77 -14.41
C GLY A 35 -3.61 1.87 -14.43
N LYS A 36 -3.54 0.60 -14.84
CA LYS A 36 -4.66 -0.38 -14.76
C LYS A 36 -5.14 -0.63 -13.34
N TYR A 37 -4.26 -0.48 -12.34
CA TYR A 37 -4.70 -0.49 -10.94
C TYR A 37 -5.26 0.84 -10.50
N SER A 38 -5.01 1.96 -11.21
CA SER A 38 -5.64 3.24 -10.88
C SER A 38 -7.16 3.14 -10.95
N ASP A 39 -7.72 2.42 -11.94
CA ASP A 39 -9.15 2.11 -12.01
C ASP A 39 -9.65 1.26 -10.83
N THR A 40 -8.85 0.29 -10.39
CA THR A 40 -9.22 -0.59 -9.26
C THR A 40 -9.11 0.14 -7.92
N ILE A 41 -8.06 0.93 -7.73
CA ILE A 41 -7.84 1.79 -6.56
C ILE A 41 -8.94 2.86 -6.51
N HIS A 42 -9.33 3.45 -7.64
CA HIS A 42 -10.45 4.40 -7.70
C HIS A 42 -11.77 3.73 -7.32
N LYS A 43 -12.07 2.54 -7.85
CA LYS A 43 -13.26 1.77 -7.45
C LYS A 43 -13.26 1.40 -5.97
N VAL A 44 -12.12 0.97 -5.44
CA VAL A 44 -11.97 0.63 -4.02
C VAL A 44 -12.11 1.89 -3.15
N GLN A 45 -11.49 3.00 -3.52
CA GLN A 45 -11.67 4.29 -2.83
C GLN A 45 -13.11 4.78 -2.90
N GLU A 46 -13.80 4.62 -4.03
CA GLU A 46 -15.19 5.03 -4.17
C GLU A 46 -16.13 4.16 -3.31
N GLN A 47 -15.89 2.86 -3.25
CA GLN A 47 -16.62 1.95 -2.36
C GLN A 47 -16.32 2.26 -0.89
N ALA A 48 -15.05 2.47 -0.54
CA ALA A 48 -14.64 2.84 0.81
C ALA A 48 -15.25 4.19 1.20
N LYS A 49 -15.24 5.19 0.31
CA LYS A 49 -15.92 6.47 0.53
C LYS A 49 -17.42 6.30 0.71
N LYS A 50 -18.11 5.48 -0.09
CA LYS A 50 -19.54 5.20 0.11
C LYS A 50 -19.81 4.60 1.49
N VAL A 51 -18.98 3.65 1.93
CA VAL A 51 -19.11 3.03 3.25
C VAL A 51 -18.80 4.02 4.37
N VAL A 52 -17.75 4.83 4.22
CA VAL A 52 -17.39 5.89 5.18
C VAL A 52 -18.43 6.99 5.23
N ASP A 53 -18.95 7.45 4.09
CA ASP A 53 -19.97 8.49 3.99
C ASP A 53 -21.29 8.01 4.63
N THR A 54 -21.62 6.73 4.47
CA THR A 54 -22.75 6.10 5.19
C THR A 54 -22.47 5.95 6.70
N GLY A 55 -21.20 5.85 7.11
CA GLY A 55 -20.79 5.74 8.51
C GLY A 55 -20.61 7.10 9.22
N ASP A 56 -20.38 8.19 8.48
CA ASP A 56 -20.13 9.53 9.03
C ASP A 56 -21.41 10.37 9.16
N GLN A 57 -22.54 9.92 8.60
CA GLN A 57 -23.86 10.54 8.80
C GLN A 57 -24.59 10.07 10.07
N GLN A 58 -23.93 9.32 10.96
CA GLN A 58 -24.44 8.98 12.29
C GLN A 58 -23.59 9.64 13.39
N ASN A 59 -23.56 10.98 13.41
CA ASN A 59 -23.36 11.73 14.65
C ASN A 59 -24.07 13.08 14.60
#